data_AF-A0A9D1T2J6-F1
#
_entry.id   AF-A0A9D1T2J6-F1
#
_cell.length_a   1.000
_cell.length_b   1.000
_cell.length_c   1.000
_cell.angle_alpha   90.00
_cell.angle_beta   90.00
_cell.angle_gamma   90.00
#
_symmetry.space_group_name_H-M   'P 1'
#
loop_
_entity.id
_entity.type
_entity.pdbx_description
1 polymer ?
#
loop_
_entity_poly.entity_id
_entity_poly.type
_entity_poly.pdbx_seq_one_letter_code
_entity_poly.pdbx_strand_id
1 'polypeptide(L)'
;LAPGKEDCLILDYGENILRHGPLDDVHPEAKRRGKRKDIKTCPSCGEVLTPQATACPECGYVFPAPKPKQPSSLPHRAHCSSANILSDGTHEKPTKTRTTYTVEHVEYAIHHSRKNPDAPPSLRVTFLLAGPPYRVSVWKQPASPYSWARKRFAQWWRQMAGEGAVSAIPRTAHEALEAIEVGAQLKTPATVTLCTTEGDAFPQDVAYTFAPEPSVEEALAATDDDLPF
;
A
#
# COMPACT_ATOMS: atom_id res chain seq x y z
N LEU A 1 -1.05 29.11 33.40
CA LEU A 1 0.39 29.41 33.27
C LEU A 1 0.88 30.01 34.58
N ALA A 2 2.05 29.59 35.07
CA ALA A 2 2.64 30.22 36.27
C ALA A 2 3.16 31.62 35.91
N PRO A 3 3.05 32.63 36.79
CA PRO A 3 3.56 33.97 36.51
C PRO A 3 5.05 33.93 36.10
N GLY A 4 5.39 34.59 34.99
CA GLY A 4 6.76 34.67 34.47
C GLY A 4 7.28 33.44 33.71
N LYS A 5 6.44 32.45 33.40
CA LYS A 5 6.80 31.32 32.53
C LYS A 5 6.06 31.40 31.20
N GLU A 6 6.74 31.91 30.19
CA GLU A 6 6.21 32.09 28.84
C GLU A 6 6.43 30.86 27.96
N ASP A 7 7.49 30.08 28.22
CA ASP A 7 7.87 28.93 27.41
C ASP A 7 7.99 27.63 28.23
N CYS A 8 7.84 26.50 27.54
CA CYS A 8 8.03 25.16 28.08
C CYS A 8 8.87 24.30 27.13
N LEU A 9 9.93 23.66 27.63
CA LEU A 9 10.71 22.69 26.86
C LEU A 9 10.04 21.31 26.95
N ILE A 10 9.73 20.74 25.79
CA ILE A 10 9.13 19.41 25.68
C ILE A 10 10.12 18.47 24.98
N LEU A 11 10.42 17.34 25.63
CA LEU A 11 11.36 16.33 25.13
C LEU A 11 10.61 15.03 24.84
N ASP A 12 10.37 14.75 23.55
CA ASP A 12 9.67 13.54 23.10
C ASP A 12 10.66 12.51 22.52
N TYR A 13 11.19 11.64 23.38
CA TYR A 13 12.06 10.53 22.96
C TYR A 13 11.28 9.35 22.36
N GLY A 14 9.95 9.34 22.49
CA GLY A 14 9.08 8.24 22.05
C GLY A 14 8.48 8.45 20.66
N GLU A 15 8.82 9.55 19.98
CA GLU A 15 8.22 9.96 18.70
C GLU A 15 6.67 9.95 18.77
N ASN A 16 6.11 10.28 19.93
CA ASN A 16 4.66 10.32 20.13
C ASN A 16 4.02 11.43 19.31
N ILE A 17 4.65 12.60 19.21
CA ILE A 17 4.15 13.71 18.39
C ILE A 17 4.12 13.31 16.91
N LEU A 18 5.11 12.55 16.44
CA LEU A 18 5.12 12.02 15.07
C LEU A 18 4.05 10.96 14.83
N ARG A 19 3.78 10.11 15.83
CA ARG A 19 2.81 9.01 15.70
C ARG A 19 1.36 9.45 15.89
N HIS A 20 1.11 10.39 16.79
CA HIS A 20 -0.22 10.77 17.26
C HIS A 20 -0.63 12.19 16.87
N GLY A 21 0.31 13.01 16.40
CA GLY A 21 0.08 14.42 16.11
C GLY A 21 0.27 15.33 17.32
N PRO A 22 -0.11 16.62 17.20
CA PRO A 22 -0.02 17.60 18.28
C PRO A 22 -0.78 17.17 19.55
N LEU A 23 -0.30 17.62 20.71
CA LEU A 23 -0.86 17.22 22.01
C LEU A 23 -2.33 17.61 22.21
N ASP A 24 -2.76 18.68 21.57
CA ASP A 24 -4.09 19.27 21.65
C ASP A 24 -5.06 18.79 20.54
N ASP A 25 -4.59 17.98 19.58
CA ASP A 25 -5.40 17.43 18.46
C ASP A 25 -5.33 15.88 18.36
N VAL A 26 -5.24 15.20 19.50
CA VAL A 26 -5.09 13.73 19.53
C VAL A 26 -6.40 13.04 19.11
N HIS A 27 -6.33 12.33 17.98
CA HIS A 27 -7.42 11.49 17.50
C HIS A 27 -7.09 10.01 17.72
N PRO A 28 -7.75 9.31 18.66
CA PRO A 28 -7.52 7.89 18.83
C PRO A 28 -7.91 7.15 17.55
N GLU A 29 -7.00 6.34 17.01
CA GLU A 29 -7.33 5.48 15.87
C GLU A 29 -8.57 4.66 16.22
N ALA A 30 -9.56 4.66 15.32
CA ALA A 30 -10.74 3.80 15.47
C ALA A 30 -10.24 2.37 15.74
N LYS A 31 -10.70 1.76 16.84
CA LYS A 31 -10.31 0.40 17.25
C LYS A 31 -10.33 -0.47 16.00
N ARG A 32 -9.17 -0.91 15.52
CA ARG A 32 -9.09 -1.92 14.46
C ARG A 32 -9.96 -3.07 14.97
N ARG A 33 -11.08 -3.37 14.29
CA ARG A 33 -11.89 -4.57 14.59
C ARG A 33 -10.88 -5.69 14.71
N GLY A 34 -10.74 -6.23 15.93
CA GLY A 34 -9.68 -7.18 16.22
C GLY A 34 -9.74 -8.26 15.15
N LYS A 35 -8.66 -8.43 14.38
CA LYS A 35 -8.50 -9.66 13.60
C LYS A 35 -8.77 -10.80 14.58
N ARG A 36 -9.62 -11.76 14.20
CA ARG A 36 -9.84 -12.98 14.99
C ARG A 36 -8.44 -13.45 15.40
N LYS A 37 -8.20 -13.53 16.71
CA LYS A 37 -6.89 -13.93 17.24
C LYS A 37 -6.54 -15.27 16.58
N ASP A 38 -5.40 -15.34 15.89
CA ASP A 38 -4.97 -16.55 15.18
C ASP A 38 -5.02 -17.73 16.16
N ILE A 39 -5.82 -18.74 15.81
CA ILE A 39 -5.99 -19.93 16.64
C ILE A 39 -4.73 -20.79 16.47
N LYS A 40 -4.23 -21.37 17.56
CA LYS A 40 -2.98 -22.13 17.58
C LYS A 40 -3.28 -23.60 17.70
N THR A 41 -2.87 -24.43 16.75
CA THR A 41 -3.06 -25.89 16.83
C THR A 41 -1.80 -26.57 17.35
N CYS A 42 -1.95 -27.55 18.25
CA CYS A 42 -0.84 -28.35 18.75
C CYS A 42 -0.31 -29.27 17.63
N PRO A 43 1.00 -29.22 17.30
CA PRO A 43 1.57 -30.08 16.27
C PRO A 43 1.68 -31.56 16.70
N SER A 44 1.65 -31.84 18.00
CA SER A 44 1.82 -33.20 18.52
C SER A 44 0.52 -33.99 18.61
N CYS A 45 -0.60 -33.34 18.95
CA CYS A 45 -1.88 -34.02 19.18
C CYS A 45 -3.07 -33.41 18.40
N GLY A 46 -2.87 -32.28 17.71
CA GLY A 46 -3.93 -31.63 16.95
C GLY A 46 -4.88 -30.75 17.78
N GLU A 47 -4.70 -30.66 19.10
CA GLU A 47 -5.58 -29.87 19.98
C GLU A 47 -5.58 -28.38 19.62
N VAL A 48 -6.75 -27.74 19.71
CA VAL A 48 -6.95 -26.34 19.33
C VAL A 48 -6.78 -25.44 20.55
N LEU A 49 -5.71 -24.66 20.55
CA LEU A 49 -5.26 -23.86 21.69
C LEU A 49 -5.43 -22.35 21.44
N THR A 50 -5.42 -21.61 22.54
CA THR A 50 -5.29 -20.16 22.48
C THR A 50 -3.89 -19.76 21.96
N PRO A 51 -3.75 -18.66 21.23
CA PRO A 51 -2.44 -18.23 20.70
C PRO A 51 -1.35 -18.00 21.76
N GLN A 52 -1.74 -17.81 23.02
CA GLN A 52 -0.83 -17.54 24.14
C GLN A 52 -0.38 -18.81 24.88
N ALA A 53 -0.91 -20.00 24.55
CA ALA A 53 -0.54 -21.24 25.22
C ALA A 53 0.96 -21.54 25.06
N THR A 54 1.68 -21.64 26.18
CA THR A 54 3.12 -21.97 26.21
C THR A 54 3.38 -23.47 26.19
N ALA A 55 2.41 -24.27 26.65
CA ALA A 55 2.38 -25.72 26.53
C ALA A 55 0.96 -26.21 26.17
N CYS A 56 0.87 -27.37 25.54
CA CYS A 56 -0.40 -28.05 25.31
C CYS A 56 -0.90 -28.70 26.62
N PRO A 57 -2.13 -28.43 27.07
CA PRO A 57 -2.68 -29.02 28.29
C PRO A 57 -2.93 -30.53 28.15
N GLU A 58 -3.13 -31.02 26.93
CA GLU A 58 -3.47 -32.43 26.68
C GLU A 58 -2.25 -33.34 26.60
N CYS A 59 -1.21 -32.94 25.85
CA CYS A 59 -0.02 -33.77 25.63
C CYS A 59 1.27 -33.22 26.23
N GLY A 60 1.23 -32.03 26.84
CA GLY A 60 2.41 -31.40 27.44
C GLY A 60 3.41 -30.79 26.45
N TYR A 61 3.14 -30.79 25.14
CA TYR A 61 4.04 -30.21 24.13
C TYR A 61 4.36 -28.74 24.44
N VAL A 62 5.64 -28.41 24.66
CA VAL A 62 6.13 -27.06 24.94
C VAL A 62 6.42 -26.33 23.63
N PHE A 63 5.80 -25.17 23.44
CA PHE A 63 6.02 -24.36 22.25
C PHE A 63 7.34 -23.59 22.34
N PRO A 64 8.07 -23.43 21.22
CA PRO A 64 9.30 -22.66 21.22
C PRO A 64 9.03 -21.23 21.66
N ALA A 65 9.87 -20.71 22.56
CA ALA A 65 9.79 -19.33 22.99
C ALA A 65 9.91 -18.41 21.77
N PRO A 66 9.12 -17.31 21.70
CA PRO A 66 9.32 -16.31 20.67
C PRO A 66 10.76 -15.86 20.72
N LYS A 67 11.45 -15.88 19.56
CA LYS A 67 12.83 -15.38 19.47
C LYS A 67 12.86 -13.99 20.12
N PRO A 68 13.83 -13.70 20.99
CA PRO A 68 13.96 -12.37 21.55
C PRO A 68 13.98 -11.41 20.37
N LYS A 69 13.08 -10.41 20.40
CA LYS A 69 13.15 -9.32 19.44
C LYS A 69 14.56 -8.78 19.59
N GLN A 70 15.38 -8.91 18.53
CA GLN A 70 16.67 -8.24 18.48
C GLN A 70 16.39 -6.80 18.89
N PRO A 71 17.13 -6.22 19.86
CA PRO A 71 16.95 -4.82 20.18
C PRO A 71 17.08 -4.10 18.86
N SER A 72 16.01 -3.43 18.44
CA SER A 72 16.06 -2.64 17.22
C SER A 72 17.17 -1.64 17.46
N SER A 73 18.31 -1.83 16.80
CA SER A 73 19.39 -0.87 16.73
C SER A 73 18.93 0.29 15.84
N LEU A 74 17.81 0.89 16.20
CA LEU A 74 17.42 2.20 15.72
C LEU A 74 18.27 3.15 16.57
N PRO A 75 19.39 3.68 16.07
CA PRO A 75 19.97 4.84 16.73
C PRO A 75 18.85 5.88 16.81
N HIS A 76 18.58 6.41 18.01
CA HIS A 76 17.74 7.59 18.13
C HIS A 76 18.28 8.61 17.12
N ARG A 77 17.40 9.13 16.27
CA ARG A 77 17.79 10.04 15.19
C ARG A 77 18.60 11.19 15.80
N ALA A 78 19.80 11.45 15.28
CA ALA A 78 20.67 12.53 15.77
C ALA A 78 20.11 13.95 15.55
N HIS A 79 18.94 14.05 14.93
CA HIS A 79 18.26 15.29 14.59
C HIS A 79 16.83 15.28 15.15
N CYS A 80 16.49 16.37 15.82
CA CYS A 80 15.14 16.64 16.33
C CYS A 80 14.13 16.65 15.18
N SER A 81 12.91 16.16 15.43
CA SER A 81 11.80 16.30 14.49
C SER A 81 11.25 17.72 14.53
N SER A 82 10.97 18.31 13.36
CA SER A 82 10.25 19.59 13.23
C SER A 82 8.73 19.40 13.32
N ALA A 83 8.26 18.45 14.12
CA ALA A 83 6.84 18.18 14.28
C ALA A 83 6.22 19.20 15.24
N ASN A 84 5.07 19.76 14.88
CA ASN A 84 4.38 20.74 15.72
C ASN A 84 3.87 20.08 17.00
N ILE A 85 4.23 20.68 18.14
CA ILE A 85 3.87 20.18 19.48
C ILE A 85 2.43 20.55 19.82
N LEU A 86 2.00 21.75 19.40
CA LEU A 86 0.64 22.28 19.55
C LEU A 86 0.07 22.56 18.16
N SER A 87 -1.26 22.50 18.04
CA SER A 87 -1.96 22.94 16.85
C SER A 87 -1.90 24.46 16.77
N ASP A 88 -1.46 24.98 15.63
CA ASP A 88 -1.25 26.39 15.32
C ASP A 88 -2.54 27.10 14.86
N GLY A 89 -3.71 26.45 15.00
CA GLY A 89 -5.01 26.97 14.58
C GLY A 89 -5.17 27.18 13.07
N THR A 90 -4.10 26.97 12.30
CA THR A 90 -3.99 27.15 10.84
C THR A 90 -3.89 25.82 10.09
N HIS A 91 -3.78 24.70 10.80
CA HIS A 91 -3.84 23.38 10.21
C HIS A 91 -5.30 22.94 10.03
N GLU A 92 -5.98 23.49 9.03
CA GLU A 92 -6.93 22.65 8.32
C GLU A 92 -6.15 21.43 7.83
N LYS A 93 -6.47 20.25 8.38
CA LYS A 93 -5.87 18.98 7.92
C LYS A 93 -6.01 18.99 6.40
N PRO A 94 -4.91 18.81 5.64
CA PRO A 94 -4.96 19.03 4.21
C PRO A 94 -6.02 18.11 3.63
N THR A 95 -6.95 18.72 2.90
CA THR A 95 -8.18 18.05 2.50
C THR A 95 -7.80 16.86 1.62
N LYS A 96 -8.21 15.66 2.05
CA LYS A 96 -8.04 14.43 1.27
C LYS A 96 -9.19 14.29 0.32
N THR A 97 -8.93 14.45 -0.96
CA THR A 97 -9.91 14.24 -2.02
C THR A 97 -9.76 12.82 -2.55
N ARG A 98 -10.88 12.09 -2.61
CA ARG A 98 -10.94 10.75 -3.18
C ARG A 98 -11.80 10.78 -4.43
N THR A 99 -11.16 10.57 -5.58
CA THR A 99 -11.83 10.63 -6.89
C THR A 99 -11.71 9.29 -7.58
N THR A 100 -12.84 8.77 -8.06
CA THR A 100 -12.92 7.53 -8.82
C THR A 100 -13.16 7.83 -10.30
N TYR A 101 -12.39 7.19 -11.16
CA TYR A 101 -12.50 7.31 -12.60
C TYR A 101 -12.77 5.95 -13.25
N THR A 102 -13.61 5.95 -14.27
CA THR A 102 -13.81 4.78 -15.16
C THR A 102 -12.66 4.69 -16.14
N VAL A 103 -12.03 3.52 -16.21
CA VAL A 103 -10.86 3.24 -17.04
C VAL A 103 -11.30 2.53 -18.31
N GLU A 104 -10.86 3.02 -19.46
CA GLU A 104 -11.08 2.38 -20.77
C GLU A 104 -9.85 1.56 -21.18
N HIS A 105 -8.67 2.15 -21.04
CA HIS A 105 -7.41 1.51 -21.44
C HIS A 105 -6.29 1.83 -20.46
N VAL A 106 -5.25 0.98 -20.46
CA VAL A 106 -4.03 1.18 -19.66
C VAL A 106 -2.81 1.14 -20.57
N GLU A 107 -2.00 2.19 -20.49
CA GLU A 107 -0.72 2.27 -21.17
C GLU A 107 0.43 2.15 -20.16
N TYR A 108 1.52 1.51 -20.57
CA TYR A 108 2.72 1.34 -19.76
C TYR A 108 3.91 1.97 -20.46
N ALA A 109 4.78 2.64 -19.70
CA ALA A 109 6.00 3.23 -20.23
C ALA A 109 7.09 3.33 -19.15
N ILE A 110 8.36 3.38 -19.58
CA ILE A 110 9.47 3.73 -18.69
C ILE A 110 9.45 5.23 -18.39
N HIS A 111 9.66 5.59 -17.13
CA HIS A 111 9.79 6.99 -16.71
C HIS A 111 11.07 7.21 -15.90
N HIS A 112 11.83 8.21 -16.33
CA HIS A 112 13.02 8.71 -15.65
C HIS A 112 12.69 9.99 -14.87
N SER A 113 13.09 10.05 -13.60
CA SER A 113 12.81 11.23 -12.77
C SER A 113 13.66 12.41 -13.21
N ARG A 114 13.01 13.53 -13.53
CA ARG A 114 13.71 14.79 -13.82
C ARG A 114 14.41 15.37 -12.59
N LYS A 115 13.85 15.15 -11.39
CA LYS A 115 14.40 15.68 -10.12
C LYS A 115 15.57 14.84 -9.59
N ASN A 116 15.63 13.56 -9.95
CA ASN A 116 16.70 12.66 -9.51
C ASN A 116 17.09 11.73 -10.67
N PRO A 117 18.01 12.18 -11.56
CA PRO A 117 18.42 11.42 -12.74
C PRO A 117 19.08 10.08 -12.41
N ASP A 118 19.75 9.99 -11.26
CA ASP A 118 20.45 8.78 -10.80
C ASP A 118 19.50 7.74 -10.17
N ALA A 119 18.25 8.12 -9.90
CA ALA A 119 17.27 7.19 -9.37
C ALA A 119 16.91 6.12 -10.43
N PRO A 120 16.73 4.85 -10.01
CA PRO A 120 16.28 3.81 -10.92
C PRO A 120 14.97 4.20 -11.63
N PRO A 121 14.80 3.84 -12.91
CA PRO A 121 13.60 4.17 -13.66
C PRO A 121 12.36 3.53 -13.02
N SER A 122 11.24 4.24 -13.14
CA SER A 122 9.95 3.80 -12.63
C SER A 122 9.08 3.31 -13.79
N LEU A 123 8.20 2.34 -13.53
CA LEU A 123 7.14 1.97 -14.46
C LEU A 123 6.01 2.99 -14.33
N ARG A 124 5.75 3.77 -15.38
CA ARG A 124 4.58 4.65 -15.47
C ARG A 124 3.40 3.84 -15.98
N VAL A 125 2.31 3.89 -15.24
CA VAL A 125 1.02 3.29 -15.58
C VAL A 125 0.06 4.43 -15.84
N THR A 126 -0.41 4.57 -17.08
CA THR A 126 -1.34 5.61 -17.51
C THR A 126 -2.70 4.99 -17.74
N PHE A 127 -3.71 5.46 -17.03
CA PHE A 127 -5.11 5.10 -17.24
C PHE A 127 -5.73 6.10 -18.20
N LEU A 128 -6.23 5.63 -19.34
CA LEU A 128 -7.10 6.38 -20.23
C LEU A 128 -8.54 6.24 -19.72
N LEU A 129 -9.24 7.36 -19.59
CA LEU A 129 -10.49 7.48 -18.86
C LEU A 129 -11.63 7.90 -19.78
N ALA A 130 -12.83 7.39 -19.51
CA ALA A 130 -14.05 7.71 -20.28
C ALA A 130 -14.51 9.17 -20.16
N GLY A 131 -13.93 9.94 -19.24
CA GLY A 131 -14.24 11.35 -19.04
C GLY A 131 -13.05 12.13 -18.49
N PRO A 132 -13.19 13.46 -18.33
CA PRO A 132 -12.12 14.31 -17.80
C PRO A 132 -11.53 13.77 -16.48
N PRO A 133 -10.19 13.81 -16.30
CA PRO A 133 -9.20 14.47 -17.14
C PRO A 133 -8.74 13.65 -18.38
N TYR A 134 -9.47 12.59 -18.78
CA TYR A 134 -9.19 11.66 -19.87
C TYR A 134 -7.93 10.81 -19.70
N ARG A 135 -6.97 11.26 -18.90
CA ARG A 135 -5.81 10.47 -18.51
C ARG A 135 -5.33 10.80 -17.11
N VAL A 136 -4.90 9.77 -16.38
CA VAL A 136 -4.17 9.92 -15.11
C VAL A 136 -3.02 8.92 -15.07
N SER A 137 -1.87 9.33 -14.53
CA SER A 137 -0.71 8.45 -14.42
C SER A 137 -0.33 8.20 -12.97
N VAL A 138 0.16 6.99 -12.71
CA VAL A 138 0.78 6.59 -11.44
C VAL A 138 2.12 5.92 -11.73
N TRP A 139 3.04 5.97 -10.77
CA TRP A 139 4.39 5.43 -10.93
C TRP A 139 4.62 4.28 -9.95
N LYS A 140 5.20 3.20 -10.45
CA LYS A 140 5.55 2.01 -9.66
C LYS A 140 7.06 1.82 -9.71
N GLN A 141 7.67 1.54 -8.56
CA GLN A 141 9.13 1.55 -8.40
C GLN A 141 9.67 0.15 -8.07
N PRO A 142 9.84 -0.73 -9.06
CA PRO A 142 10.29 -2.11 -8.83
C PRO A 142 11.73 -2.20 -8.31
N ALA A 143 12.61 -1.28 -8.72
CA ALA A 143 14.03 -1.26 -8.36
C ALA A 143 14.37 -0.25 -7.25
N SER A 144 13.38 0.19 -6.47
CA SER A 144 13.61 1.16 -5.40
C SER A 144 14.58 0.61 -4.34
N PRO A 145 15.55 1.41 -3.86
CA PRO A 145 16.40 1.00 -2.73
C PRO A 145 15.58 0.83 -1.44
N TYR A 146 14.39 1.43 -1.38
CA TYR A 146 13.49 1.29 -0.25
C TYR A 146 12.66 0.02 -0.36
N SER A 147 12.86 -0.91 0.59
CA SER A 147 12.19 -2.21 0.61
C SER A 147 10.65 -2.12 0.63
N TRP A 148 10.08 -1.06 1.21
CA TRP A 148 8.63 -0.86 1.24
C TRP A 148 8.06 -0.54 -0.15
N ALA A 149 8.79 0.21 -0.98
CA ALA A 149 8.36 0.56 -2.34
C ALA A 149 8.39 -0.68 -3.24
N ARG A 150 9.41 -1.52 -3.08
CA ARG A 150 9.49 -2.86 -3.70
C ARG A 150 8.29 -3.74 -3.30
N LYS A 151 7.93 -3.77 -2.02
CA LYS A 151 6.77 -4.54 -1.53
C LYS A 151 5.46 -4.04 -2.13
N ARG A 152 5.26 -2.71 -2.21
CA ARG A 152 4.09 -2.11 -2.86
C ARG A 152 4.02 -2.44 -4.34
N PHE A 153 5.15 -2.39 -5.06
CA PHE A 153 5.22 -2.85 -6.45
C PHE A 153 4.81 -4.32 -6.57
N ALA A 154 5.38 -5.20 -5.75
CA ALA A 154 5.09 -6.63 -5.78
C ALA A 154 3.62 -6.94 -5.47
N GLN A 155 3.00 -6.21 -4.55
CA GLN A 155 1.57 -6.31 -4.26
C GLN A 155 0.72 -5.86 -5.45
N TRP A 156 1.05 -4.70 -6.01
CA TRP A 156 0.37 -4.18 -7.19
C TRP A 156 0.48 -5.12 -8.39
N TRP A 157 1.67 -5.66 -8.67
CA TRP A 157 1.89 -6.61 -9.77
C TRP A 157 0.99 -7.83 -9.65
N ARG A 158 0.90 -8.44 -8.46
CA ARG A 158 0.02 -9.59 -8.21
C ARG A 158 -1.46 -9.23 -8.34
N GLN A 159 -1.85 -8.02 -7.96
CA GLN A 159 -3.23 -7.57 -8.09
C GLN A 159 -3.62 -7.41 -9.56
N MET A 160 -2.70 -6.91 -10.38
CA MET A 160 -2.92 -6.69 -11.81
C MET A 160 -2.74 -7.96 -12.64
N ALA A 161 -1.90 -8.91 -12.22
CA ALA A 161 -1.69 -10.16 -12.94
C ALA A 161 -3.02 -10.91 -13.17
N GLY A 162 -3.30 -11.21 -14.45
CA GLY A 162 -4.38 -12.10 -14.89
C GLY A 162 -4.00 -13.57 -14.78
N GLU A 163 -4.94 -14.45 -15.09
CA GLU A 163 -4.69 -15.88 -15.13
C GLU A 163 -3.65 -16.21 -16.20
N GLY A 164 -2.61 -16.98 -15.84
CA GLY A 164 -1.50 -17.31 -16.75
C GLY A 164 -0.37 -16.27 -16.85
N ALA A 165 -0.46 -15.13 -16.17
CA ALA A 165 0.65 -14.15 -16.15
C ALA A 165 1.89 -14.71 -15.44
N VAL A 166 3.09 -14.37 -15.97
CA VAL A 166 4.40 -14.84 -15.49
C VAL A 166 4.53 -14.71 -13.96
N SER A 167 4.84 -15.82 -13.29
CA SER A 167 4.89 -15.90 -11.82
C SER A 167 6.01 -15.07 -11.18
N ALA A 168 7.05 -14.70 -11.93
CA ALA A 168 8.18 -13.95 -11.40
C ALA A 168 7.86 -12.44 -11.34
N ILE A 169 8.03 -11.85 -10.17
CA ILE A 169 7.77 -10.41 -9.97
C ILE A 169 8.98 -9.62 -10.51
N PRO A 170 8.81 -8.77 -11.54
CA PRO A 170 9.89 -8.02 -12.17
C PRO A 170 10.68 -7.20 -11.16
N ARG A 171 12.01 -7.14 -11.27
CA ARG A 171 12.90 -6.39 -10.35
C ARG A 171 13.21 -4.99 -10.87
N THR A 172 13.06 -4.75 -12.17
CA THR A 172 13.29 -3.44 -12.79
C THR A 172 12.07 -2.97 -13.59
N ALA A 173 12.01 -1.68 -13.93
CA ALA A 173 10.93 -1.15 -14.74
C ALA A 173 10.97 -1.70 -16.18
N HIS A 174 12.18 -1.94 -16.71
CA HIS A 174 12.38 -2.57 -18.02
C HIS A 174 11.89 -4.01 -18.03
N GLU A 175 12.28 -4.84 -17.06
CA GLU A 175 11.76 -6.21 -16.93
C GLU A 175 10.23 -6.22 -16.82
N ALA A 176 9.65 -5.23 -16.13
CA ALA A 176 8.20 -5.13 -16.00
C ALA A 176 7.52 -4.79 -17.33
N LEU A 177 8.08 -3.86 -18.10
CA LEU A 177 7.55 -3.49 -19.41
C LEU A 177 7.71 -4.63 -20.42
N GLU A 178 8.88 -5.26 -20.47
CA GLU A 178 9.14 -6.43 -21.32
C GLU A 178 8.17 -7.57 -20.97
N ALA A 179 7.96 -7.86 -19.68
CA ALA A 179 6.99 -8.86 -19.27
C ALA A 179 5.58 -8.53 -19.80
N ILE A 180 5.15 -7.26 -19.76
CA ILE A 180 3.85 -6.83 -20.29
C ILE A 180 3.77 -7.03 -21.81
N GLU A 181 4.81 -6.63 -22.53
CA GLU A 181 4.87 -6.72 -24.00
C GLU A 181 4.91 -8.18 -24.50
N VAL A 182 5.60 -9.06 -23.78
CA VAL A 182 5.78 -10.48 -24.16
C VAL A 182 4.61 -11.37 -23.72
N GLY A 183 3.68 -10.86 -22.89
CA GLY A 183 2.44 -11.58 -22.58
C GLY A 183 2.11 -11.76 -21.10
N ALA A 184 2.68 -10.97 -20.19
CA ALA A 184 2.11 -10.80 -18.86
C ALA A 184 0.75 -10.10 -19.03
N GLN A 185 -0.31 -10.90 -19.15
CA GLN A 185 -1.68 -10.44 -19.27
C GLN A 185 -2.08 -9.73 -17.96
N LEU A 186 -1.72 -8.45 -17.83
CA LEU A 186 -2.20 -7.62 -16.74
C LEU A 186 -3.66 -7.26 -17.03
N LYS A 187 -4.52 -7.53 -16.07
CA LYS A 187 -5.93 -7.15 -16.08
C LYS A 187 -6.06 -5.64 -16.21
N THR A 188 -7.01 -5.21 -17.03
CA THR A 188 -7.47 -3.82 -17.06
C THR A 188 -8.49 -3.61 -15.94
N PRO A 189 -8.24 -2.69 -14.98
CA PRO A 189 -9.23 -2.36 -13.97
C PRO A 189 -10.39 -1.61 -14.62
N ALA A 190 -11.61 -1.83 -14.15
CA ALA A 190 -12.79 -1.07 -14.59
C ALA A 190 -12.79 0.35 -14.01
N THR A 191 -12.28 0.51 -12.79
CA THR A 191 -12.12 1.84 -12.17
C THR A 191 -10.80 1.98 -11.44
N VAL A 192 -10.31 3.21 -11.39
CA VAL A 192 -9.18 3.63 -10.56
C VAL A 192 -9.64 4.72 -9.60
N THR A 193 -9.36 4.54 -8.31
CA THR A 193 -9.61 5.55 -7.28
C THR A 193 -8.29 6.14 -6.82
N LEU A 194 -8.15 7.46 -6.94
CA LEU A 194 -6.97 8.21 -6.49
C LEU A 194 -7.32 8.97 -5.21
N CYS A 195 -6.47 8.85 -4.19
CA CYS A 195 -6.52 9.71 -3.02
C CYS A 195 -5.39 10.72 -3.09
N THR A 196 -5.74 11.99 -3.26
CA THR A 196 -4.79 13.12 -3.28
C THR A 196 -5.01 13.96 -2.04
N THR A 197 -3.93 14.43 -1.46
CA THR A 197 -3.95 15.43 -0.40
C THR A 197 -3.70 16.79 -1.04
N GLU A 198 -4.37 17.83 -0.58
CA GLU A 198 -4.15 19.19 -1.06
C GLU A 198 -2.66 19.57 -0.99
N GLY A 199 -2.12 20.09 -2.10
CA GLY A 199 -0.70 20.43 -2.24
C GLY A 199 0.21 19.31 -2.74
N ASP A 200 -0.26 18.05 -2.79
CA ASP A 200 0.55 16.95 -3.33
C ASP A 200 0.56 16.94 -4.86
N ALA A 201 1.75 16.75 -5.42
CA ALA A 201 1.92 16.58 -6.87
C ALA A 201 1.45 15.21 -7.39
N PHE A 202 1.22 14.23 -6.51
CA PHE A 202 0.90 12.84 -6.86
C PHE A 202 -0.08 12.21 -5.86
N PRO A 203 -0.88 11.21 -6.27
CA PRO A 203 -1.75 10.47 -5.36
C PRO A 203 -0.96 9.72 -4.27
N GLN A 204 -1.41 9.81 -3.02
CA GLN A 204 -0.81 9.09 -1.89
C GLN A 204 -1.28 7.64 -1.82
N ASP A 205 -2.51 7.38 -2.29
CA ASP A 205 -3.09 6.05 -2.35
C ASP A 205 -3.84 5.84 -3.68
N VAL A 206 -3.83 4.60 -4.14
CA VAL A 206 -4.41 4.19 -5.41
C VAL A 206 -5.10 2.85 -5.23
N ALA A 207 -6.41 2.82 -5.44
CA ALA A 207 -7.21 1.60 -5.41
C ALA A 207 -7.77 1.28 -6.80
N TYR A 208 -8.04 0.00 -7.03
CA TYR A 208 -8.51 -0.53 -8.31
C TYR A 208 -9.73 -1.42 -8.08
N THR A 209 -10.71 -1.30 -8.95
CA THR A 209 -11.84 -2.26 -9.04
C THR A 209 -11.78 -2.91 -10.40
N PHE A 210 -11.89 -4.24 -10.45
CA PHE A 210 -11.94 -5.01 -11.69
C PHE A 210 -13.39 -5.40 -11.95
N ALA A 211 -13.81 -5.42 -13.21
CA ALA A 211 -15.12 -5.96 -13.57
C ALA A 211 -15.16 -7.46 -13.20
N PRO A 212 -16.35 -7.98 -12.82
CA PRO A 212 -16.52 -9.43 -12.74
C PRO A 212 -16.22 -10.04 -14.12
N GLU A 213 -15.58 -11.21 -14.15
CA GLU A 213 -15.37 -11.92 -15.42
C GLU A 213 -16.74 -12.25 -16.05
N PRO A 214 -16.90 -12.08 -17.37
CA PRO A 214 -18.15 -12.39 -18.03
C PRO A 214 -18.48 -13.86 -17.79
N SER A 215 -19.76 -14.13 -17.54
CA SER A 215 -20.24 -15.49 -17.42
C SER A 215 -20.00 -16.26 -18.73
N VAL A 216 -19.85 -17.59 -18.65
CA VAL A 216 -19.69 -18.45 -19.84
C VAL A 216 -20.80 -18.25 -20.88
N GLU A 217 -22.00 -17.86 -20.45
CA GLU A 217 -23.13 -17.54 -21.34
C GLU A 217 -22.92 -16.24 -22.13
N GLU A 218 -22.36 -15.19 -21.51
CA GLU A 218 -22.05 -13.93 -22.18
C GLU A 218 -20.89 -14.06 -23.17
N ALA A 219 -19.89 -14.90 -22.86
CA ALA A 219 -18.76 -15.16 -23.75
C ALA A 219 -19.18 -15.91 -25.04
N LEU A 220 -20.17 -16.82 -24.94
CA LEU A 220 -20.70 -17.56 -26.09
C LEU A 220 -21.63 -16.69 -26.96
N ALA A 221 -22.37 -15.76 -26.35
CA ALA A 221 -23.24 -14.83 -27.09
C ALA A 221 -22.43 -13.84 -27.96
N ALA A 222 -21.23 -13.45 -27.52
CA ALA A 222 -20.37 -12.53 -28.28
C ALA A 222 -19.72 -13.17 -29.53
N THR A 223 -19.71 -14.51 -29.65
CA THR A 223 -19.09 -15.20 -30.79
C THR A 223 -20.05 -15.52 -31.93
N ASP A 224 -21.36 -15.36 -31.74
CA ASP A 224 -22.39 -15.74 -32.72
C ASP A 224 -22.75 -14.59 -33.70
N ASP A 225 -22.39 -13.33 -33.38
CA ASP A 225 -22.79 -12.14 -34.14
C ASP A 225 -21.85 -11.79 -35.33
N ASP A 226 -20.76 -12.55 -35.53
CA ASP A 226 -19.69 -12.23 -36.50
C ASP A 226 -19.46 -13.33 -37.57
N LEU A 227 -20.53 -13.99 -38.03
CA LEU A 227 -20.49 -14.83 -39.24
C LEU A 227 -21.18 -14.10 -40.41
N PRO A 228 -20.44 -13.47 -41.33
CA PRO A 228 -21.03 -12.98 -42.56
C PRO A 228 -21.48 -14.17 -43.43
N PHE A 229 -22.76 -14.16 -43.81
CA PHE A 229 -23.36 -15.07 -44.82
C PHE A 229 -22.72 -14.92 -46.20
#